data_AF-A0A329ZCC7-F1
#
_entry.id   AF-A0A329ZCC7-F1
#
_cell.length_a   1.000
_cell.length_b   1.000
_cell.length_c   1.000
_cell.angle_alpha   90.00
_cell.angle_beta   90.00
_cell.angle_gamma   90.00
#
_symmetry.space_group_name_H-M   'P 1'
#
loop_
_entity.id
_entity.type
_entity.pdbx_description
1 polymer ?
#
loop_
_entity_poly.entity_id
_entity_poly.type
_entity_poly.pdbx_seq_one_letter_code
_entity_poly.pdbx_strand_id
1 'polypeptide(L)' 'MKEYFEARGVSEADYKDAVLSPYYIEILKDLEHNARILDFGCGFGQNLCAIKNAKWGGGIKNSIFVALI' A
#
# COMPACT_ATOMS: atom_id res chain seq x y z
N MET A 1 10.49 5.42 25.75
CA MET A 1 10.87 5.12 24.36
C MET A 1 9.61 5.40 23.55
N LYS A 2 9.65 6.28 22.53
CA LYS A 2 8.50 6.44 21.63
C LYS A 2 8.59 5.35 20.57
N GLU A 3 7.49 4.70 20.25
CA GLU A 3 7.44 3.76 19.13
C GLU A 3 7.73 4.50 17.80
N TYR A 4 8.23 3.80 16.78
CA TYR A 4 8.67 4.41 15.50
C TYR A 4 7.62 5.37 14.91
N PHE A 5 6.34 4.96 14.87
CA PHE A 5 5.26 5.77 14.33
C PHE A 5 4.88 6.96 15.23
N GLU A 6 4.99 6.81 16.55
CA GLU A 6 4.79 7.91 17.50
C GLU A 6 5.86 8.99 17.36
N ALA A 7 7.11 8.60 17.10
CA ALA A 7 8.21 9.53 16.84
C ALA A 7 8.01 10.30 15.52
N ARG A 8 7.35 9.67 14.55
CA ARG A 8 6.97 10.28 13.26
C ARG A 8 5.74 11.19 13.36
N GLY A 9 4.98 11.14 14.44
CA GLY A 9 3.76 11.92 14.62
C GLY A 9 2.64 11.55 13.65
N VAL A 10 2.55 10.27 13.26
CA VAL A 10 1.55 9.74 12.32
C VAL A 10 0.79 8.58 12.94
N SER A 11 -0.43 8.36 12.43
CA SER A 11 -1.37 7.33 12.87
C SER A 11 -2.00 6.63 11.67
N GLU A 12 -2.66 5.49 11.91
CA GLU A 12 -3.39 4.77 10.86
C GLU A 12 -4.49 5.63 10.21
N ALA A 13 -5.12 6.52 10.98
CA ALA A 13 -6.19 7.40 10.50
C ALA A 13 -5.72 8.39 9.42
N ASP A 14 -4.46 8.82 9.48
CA ASP A 14 -3.87 9.75 8.49
C ASP A 14 -3.79 9.13 7.09
N TYR A 15 -3.94 7.80 6.99
CA TYR A 15 -3.79 7.04 5.75
C TYR A 15 -5.08 6.39 5.26
N LYS A 16 -6.22 6.62 5.93
CA LYS A 16 -7.51 6.01 5.58
C LYS A 16 -7.94 6.28 4.13
N ASP A 17 -7.67 7.50 3.66
CA ASP A 17 -8.01 7.98 2.32
C ASP A 17 -6.75 8.21 1.47
N ALA A 18 -5.66 7.47 1.77
CA ALA A 18 -4.42 7.61 1.04
C ALA A 18 -4.63 7.40 -0.47
N VAL A 19 -4.26 8.40 -1.25
CA VAL A 19 -4.31 8.35 -2.70
C VAL A 19 -3.00 7.77 -3.22
N LEU A 20 -3.12 6.81 -4.12
CA LEU A 20 -1.96 6.20 -4.73
C LEU A 20 -1.21 7.22 -5.61
N SER A 21 0.10 7.35 -5.40
CA SER A 21 0.93 8.24 -6.23
C SER A 21 0.83 7.86 -7.71
N PRO A 22 0.77 8.84 -8.65
CA PRO A 22 0.72 8.59 -10.10
C PRO A 22 1.85 7.71 -10.62
N TYR A 23 2.99 7.67 -9.93
CA TYR A 23 4.09 6.77 -10.27
C TYR A 23 3.67 5.29 -10.29
N TYR A 24 2.81 4.88 -9.35
CA TYR A 24 2.33 3.49 -9.30
C TYR A 24 1.39 3.16 -10.46
N ILE A 25 0.65 4.13 -10.98
CA ILE A 25 -0.30 3.91 -12.09
C ILE A 25 0.42 3.32 -13.30
N GLU A 26 1.57 3.89 -13.64
CA GLU A 26 2.37 3.46 -14.78
C GLU A 26 2.94 2.05 -14.61
N ILE A 27 3.16 1.60 -13.37
CA ILE A 27 3.66 0.26 -13.07
C ILE A 27 2.52 -0.75 -13.01
N LEU A 28 1.41 -0.39 -12.38
CA LEU A 28 0.30 -1.28 -12.11
C LEU A 28 -0.53 -1.59 -13.36
N LYS A 29 -0.56 -0.69 -14.34
CA LYS A 29 -1.29 -0.89 -15.60
C LYS A 29 -0.79 -2.10 -16.41
N ASP A 30 0.49 -2.44 -16.25
CA ASP A 30 1.16 -3.52 -16.99
C ASP A 30 1.20 -4.84 -16.18
N LEU A 31 0.65 -4.85 -14.96
CA LEU A 31 0.59 -6.06 -14.14
C LEU A 31 -0.49 -7.02 -14.62
N GLU A 32 -0.18 -8.31 -14.55
CA GLU A 32 -1.15 -9.37 -14.79
C GLU A 32 -2.28 -9.35 -13.75
N HIS A 33 -3.47 -9.80 -14.16
CA HIS A 33 -4.71 -9.90 -13.37
C HIS A 33 -4.53 -10.58 -11.99
N ASN A 34 -3.48 -11.37 -11.79
CA ASN A 34 -3.22 -12.10 -10.55
C ASN A 34 -1.83 -11.83 -9.96
N ALA A 35 -1.22 -10.70 -10.32
CA ALA A 35 0.06 -10.30 -9.76
C ALA A 35 0.00 -10.23 -8.23
N ARG A 36 1.08 -10.72 -7.59
CA ARG A 36 1.28 -10.61 -6.15
C ARG A 36 2.19 -9.42 -5.88
N ILE A 37 1.76 -8.55 -4.98
CA ILE A 37 2.51 -7.34 -4.60
C ILE A 37 3.08 -7.53 -3.20
N LEU A 38 4.36 -7.22 -3.05
CA LEU A 38 5.09 -7.14 -1.78
C LEU A 38 5.55 -5.70 -1.61
N ASP A 39 5.21 -5.07 -0.48
CA ASP A 39 5.54 -3.68 -0.17
C ASP A 39 6.49 -3.62 1.02
N PHE A 40 7.77 -3.34 0.77
CA PHE A 40 8.78 -3.22 1.82
C PHE A 40 8.66 -1.88 2.51
N GLY A 41 8.61 -1.89 3.85
CA GLY A 41 8.41 -0.67 4.61
C GLY A 41 7.01 -0.08 4.37
N CYS A 42 6.00 -0.95 4.28
CA CYS A 42 4.62 -0.57 3.98
C CYS A 42 4.00 0.41 4.99
N GLY A 43 4.64 0.66 6.13
CA GLY A 43 4.10 1.49 7.20
C GLY A 43 2.77 0.92 7.69
N PHE A 44 1.71 1.71 7.62
CA PHE A 44 0.34 1.29 7.93
C PHE A 44 -0.37 0.59 6.75
N GLY A 45 0.34 0.28 5.66
CA GLY A 45 -0.19 -0.42 4.48
C GLY A 45 -0.96 0.48 3.52
N GLN A 46 -0.74 1.79 3.58
CA GLN A 46 -1.52 2.79 2.84
C GLN A 46 -1.50 2.60 1.32
N ASN A 47 -0.34 2.25 0.74
CA ASN A 47 -0.23 2.02 -0.70
C ASN A 47 -1.02 0.78 -1.11
N LEU A 48 -0.85 -0.33 -0.38
CA LEU A 48 -1.58 -1.57 -0.64
C LEU A 48 -3.10 -1.39 -0.48
N CYS A 49 -3.53 -0.60 0.51
CA CYS A 49 -4.94 -0.25 0.70
C CYS A 49 -5.47 0.54 -0.50
N ALA A 50 -4.74 1.58 -0.93
CA ALA A 50 -5.10 2.39 -2.10
C ALA A 50 -5.17 1.56 -3.39
N ILE A 51 -4.21 0.66 -3.61
CA ILE A 51 -4.20 -0.28 -4.75
C ILE A 51 -5.42 -1.18 -4.75
N LYS A 52 -5.74 -1.77 -3.58
CA LYS A 52 -6.92 -2.64 -3.41
C LYS A 52 -8.23 -1.88 -3.70
N ASN A 53 -8.35 -0.65 -3.24
CA ASN A 53 -9.55 0.17 -3.39
C ASN A 53 -9.74 0.68 -4.83
N ALA A 54 -8.65 0.98 -5.53
CA ALA A 54 -8.68 1.54 -6.88
C ALA A 54 -8.94 0.51 -8.00
N LYS A 55 -9.08 -0.79 -7.67
CA LYS A 55 -9.47 -1.87 -8.62
C LYS A 55 -8.61 -1.90 -9.90
N TRP A 56 -7.32 -1.59 -9.81
CA TRP A 56 -6.41 -1.58 -10.95
C TRP A 56 -6.31 -2.96 -11.61
N GLY A 57 -6.46 -2.99 -12.94
CA GLY A 57 -6.00 -4.10 -13.78
C GLY A 57 -6.61 -5.46 -13.50
N GLY A 58 -7.87 -5.53 -13.10
CA GLY A 58 -8.60 -6.80 -12.97
C GLY A 58 -8.18 -7.63 -11.76
N GLY A 59 -8.80 -7.38 -10.62
CA GLY A 59 -8.93 -8.41 -9.59
C GLY A 59 -7.64 -8.92 -8.94
N ILE A 60 -6.79 -8.02 -8.40
CA ILE A 60 -5.73 -8.41 -7.45
C ILE A 60 -6.38 -9.19 -6.28
N LYS A 61 -6.23 -10.52 -6.27
CA LYS A 61 -6.91 -11.38 -5.28
C LYS A 61 -6.16 -11.54 -3.96
N ASN A 62 -4.85 -11.35 -3.92
CA ASN A 62 -4.04 -11.60 -2.72
C ASN A 62 -2.83 -10.65 -2.64
N SER A 63 -2.93 -9.62 -1.80
CA SER A 63 -1.78 -8.82 -1.35
C SER A 63 -1.21 -9.43 -0.07
N ILE A 64 0.09 -9.70 -0.04
CA ILE A 64 0.78 -10.17 1.16
C ILE A 64 1.47 -8.96 1.79
N PHE A 65 1.14 -8.71 3.05
CA PHE A 65 1.71 -7.63 3.85
C PHE A 65 2.93 -8.18 4.57
N VAL A 66 4.11 -7.59 4.34
CA VAL A 66 5.30 -7.85 5.13
C VAL A 66 5.85 -6.51 5.62
N ALA A 67 5.44 -6.14 6.83
CA ALA A 67 6.08 -5.05 7.55
C ALA A 67 7.34 -5.61 8.21
N LEU A 68 8.50 -5.30 7.64
CA LEU A 68 9.77 -5.34 8.38
C LEU A 68 9.87 -4.01 9.13
N ILE A 69 9.52 -4.02 10.42
CA ILE A 69 9.73 -2.91 11.35
C ILE A 69 10.95 -3.24 12.21
#